data_AF-A0A2B4S1L8-F1
#
_entry.id   AF-A0A2B4S1L8-F1
#
_cell.length_a   1.000
_cell.length_b   1.000
_cell.length_c   1.000
_cell.angle_alpha   90.00
_cell.angle_beta   90.00
_cell.angle_gamma   90.00
#
_symmetry.space_group_name_H-M   'P 1'
#
loop_
_entity.id
_entity.type
_entity.pdbx_description
1 polymer ?
#
loop_
_entity_poly.entity_id
_entity_poly.type
_entity_poly.pdbx_seq_one_letter_code
_entity_poly.pdbx_strand_id
1 'polypeptide(L)'
;MKGIRKCYADHQCGYGNICKWGICKRRECRKHKDCPGNQACHYPGIYIDYESYCYEGYLGYCKDGYVCVAKKSKKRQCNGKYDCKLGDHCVEGFCKPLPGFCSSDGDCDKNQCCAKGNDKHGVCKSNLAVDFGVH
;
A
#
# COMPACT_ATOMS: atom_id res chain seq x y z
N MET A 1 25.82 18.00 -35.12
CA MET A 1 25.26 16.79 -34.46
C MET A 1 25.78 16.74 -33.02
N LYS A 2 24.91 16.74 -32.01
CA LYS A 2 25.34 16.61 -30.60
C LYS A 2 25.75 15.14 -30.36
N GLY A 3 27.02 14.92 -30.04
CA GLY A 3 27.58 13.58 -29.82
C GLY A 3 26.87 12.84 -28.69
N ILE A 4 26.61 11.55 -28.90
CA ILE A 4 26.05 10.66 -27.87
C ILE A 4 27.14 10.45 -26.81
N ARG A 5 26.91 10.97 -25.60
CA ARG A 5 27.84 10.80 -24.47
C ARG A 5 27.61 9.43 -23.82
N LYS A 6 28.60 8.56 -23.93
CA LYS A 6 28.62 7.24 -23.27
C LYS A 6 28.85 7.37 -21.76
N CYS A 7 28.36 6.41 -20.99
CA CYS A 7 28.54 6.33 -19.55
C CYS A 7 28.45 4.88 -19.06
N TYR A 8 28.91 4.68 -17.82
CA TYR A 8 28.79 3.46 -17.02
C TYR A 8 28.02 3.73 -15.71
N ALA A 9 27.99 4.98 -15.24
CA ALA A 9 27.29 5.40 -14.03
C ALA A 9 26.75 6.84 -14.13
N ASP A 10 25.73 7.15 -13.34
CA ASP A 10 24.99 8.44 -13.39
C ASP A 10 25.88 9.66 -13.19
N HIS A 11 26.86 9.59 -12.27
CA HIS A 11 27.73 10.71 -11.94
C HIS A 11 28.57 11.21 -13.14
N GLN A 12 28.76 10.38 -14.17
CA GLN A 12 29.51 10.73 -15.38
C GLN A 12 28.72 11.63 -16.34
N CYS A 13 27.40 11.73 -16.17
CA CYS A 13 26.50 12.43 -17.07
C CYS A 13 26.24 13.89 -16.70
N GLY A 14 26.79 14.36 -15.58
CA GLY A 14 26.58 15.72 -15.07
C GLY A 14 25.19 15.93 -14.46
N TYR A 15 24.99 17.11 -13.87
CA TYR A 15 23.78 17.42 -13.11
C TYR A 15 22.51 17.31 -13.96
N GLY A 16 21.50 16.61 -13.44
CA GLY A 16 20.21 16.43 -14.10
C GLY A 16 20.13 15.32 -15.16
N ASN A 17 21.21 14.58 -15.38
CA ASN A 17 21.26 13.42 -16.27
C ASN A 17 21.48 12.11 -15.49
N ILE A 18 21.20 10.99 -16.14
CA ILE A 18 21.39 9.61 -15.67
C ILE A 18 22.00 8.76 -16.77
N CYS A 19 22.67 7.69 -16.38
CA CYS A 19 23.21 6.71 -17.29
C CYS A 19 22.17 5.61 -17.55
N LYS A 20 21.48 5.70 -18.70
CA LYS A 20 20.45 4.73 -19.08
C LYS A 20 20.90 3.98 -20.32
N TRP A 21 21.15 2.67 -20.17
CA TRP A 21 21.65 1.79 -21.23
C TRP A 21 22.97 2.28 -21.85
N GLY A 22 23.90 2.72 -21.00
CA GLY A 22 25.23 3.18 -21.42
C GLY A 22 25.27 4.56 -22.07
N ILE A 23 24.15 5.29 -22.05
CA ILE A 23 24.02 6.62 -22.67
C ILE A 23 23.51 7.62 -21.64
N CYS A 24 24.14 8.78 -21.58
CA CYS A 24 23.67 9.88 -20.76
C CYS A 24 22.35 10.43 -21.31
N LYS A 25 21.30 10.30 -20.52
CA LYS A 25 19.96 10.85 -20.81
C LYS A 25 19.55 11.81 -19.70
N ARG A 26 18.72 12.79 -20.04
CA ARG A 26 18.09 13.66 -19.03
C ARG A 26 17.20 12.81 -18.12
N ARG A 27 17.20 13.12 -16.83
CA ARG A 27 16.25 12.53 -15.88
C ARG A 27 14.82 12.77 -16.37
N GLU A 28 13.99 11.75 -16.24
CA GLU A 28 12.57 11.80 -16.56
C GLU A 28 11.81 12.58 -15.48
N CYS A 29 12.25 12.47 -14.22
CA CYS A 29 11.67 13.17 -13.07
C CYS A 29 12.74 13.56 -12.05
N ARG A 30 12.43 14.54 -11.19
CA ARG A 30 13.19 14.84 -9.97
C ARG A 30 12.42 14.49 -8.70
N LYS A 31 11.10 14.53 -8.77
CA LYS A 31 10.15 14.28 -7.68
C LYS A 31 8.86 13.71 -8.24
N HIS A 32 8.06 13.07 -7.38
CA HIS A 32 6.82 12.41 -7.77
C HIS A 32 5.88 13.31 -8.59
N LYS A 33 5.75 14.58 -8.21
CA LYS A 33 4.90 15.55 -8.94
C LYS A 33 5.35 15.89 -10.36
N ASP A 34 6.56 15.50 -10.77
CA ASP A 34 7.02 15.69 -12.15
C ASP A 34 6.54 14.55 -13.08
N CYS A 35 6.00 13.48 -12.51
CA CYS A 35 5.64 12.27 -13.25
C CYS A 35 4.20 12.37 -13.79
N PRO A 36 3.95 11.92 -15.03
CA PRO A 36 2.62 11.96 -15.60
C PRO A 36 1.70 10.89 -15.00
N GLY A 37 0.41 11.21 -14.87
CA GLY A 37 -0.63 10.26 -14.47
C GLY A 37 -0.36 9.60 -13.12
N ASN A 38 -0.41 8.26 -13.08
CA ASN A 38 -0.14 7.45 -11.91
C ASN A 38 1.30 6.94 -11.90
N GLN A 39 2.30 7.80 -12.17
CA GLN A 39 3.73 7.43 -12.05
C GLN A 39 4.43 8.13 -10.89
N ALA A 40 5.40 7.45 -10.28
CA ALA A 40 6.25 7.94 -9.22
C ALA A 40 7.68 8.12 -9.73
N CYS A 41 8.41 9.07 -9.11
CA CYS A 41 9.81 9.27 -9.43
C CYS A 41 10.68 8.34 -8.59
N HIS A 42 11.28 7.35 -9.24
CA HIS A 42 12.23 6.45 -8.60
C HIS A 42 13.66 6.92 -8.86
N TYR A 43 14.53 6.78 -7.86
CA TYR A 43 15.96 7.03 -8.05
C TYR A 43 16.50 6.13 -9.18
N PRO A 44 17.31 6.63 -10.13
CA PRO A 44 17.98 7.95 -10.15
C PRO A 44 17.21 9.09 -10.86
N GLY A 45 15.92 8.95 -11.10
CA GLY A 45 15.07 9.93 -11.77
C GLY A 45 14.34 9.33 -12.98
N ILE A 46 13.81 8.12 -12.80
CA ILE A 46 13.04 7.37 -13.80
C ILE A 46 11.57 7.26 -13.35
N TYR A 47 10.64 7.20 -14.31
CA TYR A 47 9.25 6.93 -14.00
C TYR A 47 9.05 5.45 -13.63
N ILE A 48 8.28 5.20 -12.59
CA ILE A 48 7.72 3.87 -12.28
C ILE A 48 6.22 4.02 -12.04
N ASP A 49 5.41 3.03 -12.39
CA ASP A 49 3.98 3.11 -12.11
C ASP A 49 3.71 2.99 -10.60
N TYR A 50 2.78 3.80 -10.06
CA TYR A 50 2.41 3.85 -8.64
C TYR A 50 1.92 2.49 -8.10
N GLU A 51 1.45 1.59 -8.97
CA GLU A 51 1.08 0.22 -8.58
C GLU A 51 2.27 -0.59 -8.05
N SER A 52 3.49 -0.16 -8.37
CA SER A 52 4.69 -0.98 -8.19
C SER A 52 5.30 -0.87 -6.81
N TYR A 53 5.52 0.34 -6.26
CA TYR A 53 6.30 0.50 -5.03
C TYR A 53 5.98 1.81 -4.27
N CYS A 54 5.78 1.70 -2.95
CA CYS A 54 5.72 2.82 -2.00
C CYS A 54 6.51 2.46 -0.72
N TYR A 55 6.83 3.43 0.12
CA TYR A 55 7.47 3.21 1.42
C TYR A 55 6.58 3.71 2.55
N GLU A 56 6.38 2.87 3.57
CA GLU A 56 5.67 3.25 4.79
C GLU A 56 6.41 4.39 5.50
N GLY A 57 5.66 5.37 6.02
CA GLY A 57 6.21 6.53 6.74
C GLY A 57 6.65 7.73 5.90
N TYR A 58 6.58 7.66 4.56
CA TYR A 58 6.88 8.80 3.68
C TYR A 58 5.62 9.29 2.95
N LEU A 59 5.18 10.51 3.26
CA LEU A 59 4.05 11.18 2.61
C LEU A 59 4.40 11.51 1.15
N GLY A 60 3.60 11.03 0.19
CA GLY A 60 3.72 11.37 -1.24
C GLY A 60 4.06 10.23 -2.21
N TYR A 61 4.29 9.01 -1.71
CA TYR A 61 4.49 7.81 -2.56
C TYR A 61 3.20 7.16 -3.04
N CYS A 62 2.04 7.56 -2.52
CA CYS A 62 0.73 7.16 -3.04
C CYS A 62 -0.01 8.39 -3.60
N LYS A 63 -0.74 8.24 -4.71
CA LYS A 63 -1.62 9.29 -5.22
C LYS A 63 -2.74 9.56 -4.22
N ASP A 64 -3.43 10.68 -4.37
CA ASP A 64 -4.60 10.98 -3.55
C ASP A 64 -5.62 9.82 -3.60
N GLY A 65 -6.15 9.49 -2.43
CA GLY A 65 -7.03 8.33 -2.25
C GLY A 65 -6.33 6.97 -2.28
N TYR A 66 -5.00 6.89 -2.23
CA TYR A 66 -4.24 5.65 -2.07
C TYR A 66 -3.37 5.73 -0.82
N VAL A 67 -3.08 4.58 -0.23
CA VAL A 67 -2.28 4.42 0.99
C VAL A 67 -1.26 3.30 0.78
N CYS A 68 -0.09 3.44 1.41
CA CYS A 68 0.99 2.48 1.24
C CYS A 68 0.81 1.31 2.20
N VAL A 69 0.68 0.09 1.65
CA VAL A 69 0.54 -1.13 2.45
C VAL A 69 1.49 -2.19 1.91
N ALA A 70 2.40 -2.70 2.74
CA ALA A 70 3.35 -3.73 2.34
C ALA A 70 4.11 -3.34 1.05
N LYS A 71 4.56 -2.08 1.02
CA LYS A 71 5.27 -1.46 -0.11
C LYS A 71 4.47 -1.35 -1.42
N LYS A 72 3.14 -1.51 -1.39
CA LYS A 72 2.27 -1.33 -2.56
C LYS A 72 1.21 -0.27 -2.32
N SER A 73 0.99 0.57 -3.32
CA SER A 73 -0.10 1.55 -3.29
C SER A 73 -1.43 0.83 -3.43
N LYS A 74 -2.24 0.85 -2.37
CA LYS A 74 -3.59 0.29 -2.38
C LYS A 74 -4.61 1.42 -2.31
N LYS A 75 -5.70 1.28 -3.08
CA LYS A 75 -6.79 2.26 -3.07
C LYS A 75 -7.43 2.27 -1.68
N ARG A 76 -7.55 3.47 -1.12
CA ARG A 76 -8.26 3.73 0.14
C ARG A 76 -9.73 3.30 -0.02
N GLN A 77 -10.26 2.65 1.01
CA GLN A 77 -11.67 2.26 1.10
C GLN A 77 -12.51 3.28 1.87
N CYS A 78 -11.89 3.99 2.82
CA CYS A 78 -12.58 4.93 3.70
C CYS A 78 -11.69 6.14 4.05
N ASN A 79 -12.29 7.32 4.22
CA ASN A 79 -11.69 8.51 4.81
C ASN A 79 -12.12 8.72 6.27
N GLY A 80 -13.24 8.13 6.70
CA GLY A 80 -13.73 8.15 8.06
C GLY A 80 -14.65 6.97 8.37
N LYS A 81 -15.07 6.87 9.64
CA LYS A 81 -15.88 5.74 10.15
C LYS A 81 -17.21 5.52 9.41
N TYR A 82 -17.78 6.58 8.83
CA TYR A 82 -19.07 6.50 8.13
C TYR A 82 -18.95 6.01 6.69
N ASP A 83 -17.73 5.91 6.14
CA ASP A 83 -17.52 5.33 4.80
C ASP A 83 -17.53 3.80 4.84
N CYS A 84 -17.38 3.22 6.03
CA CYS A 84 -17.42 1.80 6.25
C CYS A 84 -18.84 1.33 6.60
N LYS A 85 -19.14 0.08 6.25
CA LYS A 85 -20.41 -0.56 6.61
C LYS A 85 -20.54 -0.69 8.13
N LEU A 86 -21.79 -0.86 8.59
CA LEU A 86 -22.07 -1.14 10.00
C LEU A 86 -21.27 -2.36 10.48
N GLY A 87 -20.59 -2.22 11.62
CA GLY A 87 -19.67 -3.24 12.15
C GLY A 87 -18.20 -3.03 11.82
N ASP A 88 -17.85 -2.08 10.94
CA ASP A 88 -16.48 -1.72 10.60
C ASP A 88 -16.12 -0.30 11.07
N HIS A 89 -14.83 -0.03 11.22
CA HIS A 89 -14.27 1.31 11.36
C HIS A 89 -13.17 1.56 10.34
N CYS A 90 -12.82 2.83 10.13
CA CYS A 90 -11.75 3.19 9.21
C CYS A 90 -10.40 3.24 9.94
N VAL A 91 -9.47 2.37 9.54
CA VAL A 91 -8.09 2.33 10.07
C VAL A 91 -7.13 2.46 8.90
N GLU A 92 -6.31 3.52 8.92
CA GLU A 92 -5.28 3.80 7.91
C GLU A 92 -5.82 3.78 6.46
N GLY A 93 -7.09 4.14 6.28
CA GLY A 93 -7.75 4.17 4.97
C GLY A 93 -8.39 2.86 4.53
N PHE A 94 -8.44 1.84 5.38
CA PHE A 94 -9.16 0.58 5.12
C PHE A 94 -10.25 0.34 6.15
N CYS A 95 -11.36 -0.25 5.70
CA CYS A 95 -12.40 -0.70 6.59
C CYS A 95 -11.93 -1.98 7.29
N LYS A 96 -11.86 -1.91 8.61
CA LYS A 96 -11.51 -3.02 9.50
C LYS A 96 -12.69 -3.31 10.42
N PRO A 97 -12.96 -4.58 10.75
CA PRO A 97 -13.98 -4.92 11.74
C PRO A 97 -13.75 -4.16 13.05
N LEU A 98 -14.83 -3.69 13.66
CA LEU A 98 -14.77 -3.17 15.03
C LEU A 98 -14.24 -4.24 15.98
N PRO A 99 -13.57 -3.86 17.10
CA PRO A 99 -13.13 -4.83 18.10
C PRO A 99 -14.26 -5.79 18.50
N GLY A 100 -14.00 -7.09 18.45
CA GLY A 100 -14.99 -8.16 18.68
C GLY A 100 -15.70 -8.68 17.43
N PHE A 101 -15.61 -7.99 16.29
CA PHE A 101 -16.07 -8.46 14.98
C PHE A 101 -14.90 -9.02 14.16
N CYS A 102 -15.20 -9.88 13.19
CA CYS A 102 -14.17 -10.52 12.36
C CYS A 102 -14.66 -10.78 10.94
N SER A 103 -13.72 -10.79 9.98
CA SER A 103 -13.93 -11.30 8.63
C SER A 103 -13.29 -12.67 8.43
N SER A 104 -12.34 -13.04 9.28
CA SER A 104 -11.60 -14.30 9.33
C SER A 104 -11.08 -14.55 10.75
N ASP A 105 -10.66 -15.78 11.05
CA ASP A 105 -10.10 -16.13 12.37
C ASP A 105 -8.87 -15.28 12.73
N GLY A 106 -8.12 -14.83 11.74
CA GLY A 106 -6.94 -13.97 11.92
C GLY A 106 -7.26 -12.56 12.42
N ASP A 107 -8.54 -12.16 12.45
CA ASP A 107 -8.97 -10.88 13.02
C ASP A 107 -9.23 -10.99 14.54
N CYS A 108 -9.21 -12.20 15.11
CA CYS A 108 -9.53 -12.46 16.51
C CYS A 108 -8.27 -12.69 17.37
N ASP A 109 -8.43 -12.52 18.69
CA ASP A 109 -7.34 -12.78 19.64
C ASP A 109 -6.99 -14.27 19.73
N LYS A 110 -5.84 -14.57 20.35
CA LYS A 110 -5.44 -15.96 20.61
C LYS A 110 -6.56 -16.72 21.33
N ASN A 111 -6.86 -17.93 20.85
CA ASN A 111 -7.93 -18.82 21.33
C ASN A 111 -9.36 -18.36 21.00
N GLN A 112 -9.53 -17.46 20.03
CA GLN A 112 -10.83 -17.12 19.47
C GLN A 112 -10.92 -17.55 17.99
N CYS A 113 -12.13 -17.90 17.56
CA CYS A 113 -12.47 -18.16 16.17
C CYS A 113 -13.55 -17.19 15.69
N CYS A 114 -13.56 -16.95 14.38
CA CYS A 114 -14.54 -16.09 13.75
C CYS A 114 -15.84 -16.84 13.49
N ALA A 115 -16.80 -16.70 14.40
CA ALA A 115 -18.12 -17.31 14.25
C ALA A 115 -18.95 -16.49 13.23
N LYS A 116 -18.89 -16.90 11.96
CA LYS A 116 -19.69 -16.31 10.88
C LYS A 116 -21.14 -16.78 10.95
N GLY A 117 -22.08 -15.83 10.91
CA GLY A 117 -23.49 -16.09 10.64
C GLY A 117 -23.80 -15.95 9.14
N ASN A 118 -25.00 -15.45 8.82
CA ASN A 118 -25.41 -15.17 7.43
C ASN A 118 -24.87 -13.83 6.89
N ASP A 119 -24.27 -13.02 7.76
CA ASP A 119 -23.66 -11.75 7.39
C ASP A 119 -22.20 -11.95 6.96
N LYS A 120 -21.70 -11.04 6.13
CA LYS A 120 -20.29 -11.05 5.65
C LYS A 120 -19.26 -10.87 6.78
N HIS A 121 -19.70 -10.69 8.03
CA HIS A 121 -18.88 -10.58 9.23
C HIS A 121 -19.33 -11.59 10.29
N GLY A 122 -18.35 -12.20 10.95
CA GLY A 122 -18.57 -12.98 12.16
C GLY A 122 -18.30 -12.16 13.41
N VAL A 123 -18.49 -12.82 14.56
CA VAL A 123 -18.11 -12.31 15.88
C VAL A 123 -16.99 -13.21 16.40
N CYS A 124 -15.95 -12.60 16.98
CA CYS A 124 -14.90 -13.35 17.64
C CYS A 124 -15.46 -14.04 18.87
N LYS A 125 -15.44 -15.37 18.88
CA LYS A 125 -15.87 -16.18 20.01
C LYS A 125 -14.68 -16.97 20.53
N SER A 126 -14.53 -17.01 21.84
CA SER A 126 -13.55 -17.90 22.47
C SER A 126 -13.88 -19.35 22.13
N ASN A 127 -12.86 -20.16 21.91
CA ASN A 127 -12.99 -21.61 21.76
C ASN A 127 -13.41 -22.33 23.06
N LEU A 128 -13.83 -21.58 24.09
CA LEU A 128 -14.38 -22.06 25.36
C LEU A 128 -15.85 -22.47 25.23
N ALA A 129 -16.17 -23.23 24.17
CA ALA A 129 -17.44 -23.93 24.03
C ALA A 129 -17.18 -25.41 23.72
N VAL A 130 -16.43 -26.07 24.61
CA VAL A 130 -16.59 -27.51 24.86
C VAL A 130 -16.71 -27.70 26.37
N ASP A 131 -17.74 -27.10 26.94
CA ASP A 131 -18.28 -27.53 28.23
C ASP A 131 -19.74 -27.93 27.98
N PHE A 132 -19.89 -29.14 27.44
CA PHE A 132 -21.14 -29.87 27.54
C PHE A 132 -20.80 -31.20 28.20
N GLY A 133 -21.27 -31.32 29.44
CA GLY A 133 -21.12 -32.51 30.26
C GLY A 133 -21.51 -33.77 29.51
N VAL A 134 -20.64 -34.77 29.61
CA VAL A 134 -20.99 -36.15 29.34
C VAL A 134 -21.46 -36.71 30.68
N HIS A 135 -22.76 -36.98 30.76
CA HIS A 135 -23.36 -37.86 31.76
C HIS A 135 -22.79 -39.27 31.66
#